data_AF-A0A662ZJC2-F1
#
_entry.id   AF-A0A662ZJC2-F1
#
_cell.length_a   1.000
_cell.length_b   1.000
_cell.length_c   1.000
_cell.angle_alpha   90.00
_cell.angle_beta   90.00
_cell.angle_gamma   90.00
#
_symmetry.space_group_name_H-M   'P 1'
#
loop_
_entity.id
_entity.type
_entity.pdbx_description
1 polymer ?
#
loop_
_entity_poly.entity_id
_entity_poly.type
_entity_poly.pdbx_seq_one_letter_code
_entity_poly.pdbx_strand_id
1 'polypeptide(L)'
;MFGGLKKMLFGILEMQVSGDTLVSEFENEFLRVFDIPIRVYNLSKERKIQSGAGGRRASKDALISDVSTIIEKGKSKKISIKDTEKVGDVEKKVESTLGIGVQILCSDGKGFADNNKTLKEIKDIKSDDLISLDVAVNSSTTVNAFTKAFNKACKGVSVRVWCLTKSTGKIMTGARGHFASPETLLKDVSEDNKIAQHGVIVINTADQVKVVKKTFAKMYGLGIEIVTARGGQSVDDDLTIRNVRKG
;
A
#
# COMPACT_ATOMS: atom_id res chain seq x y z
N MET A 1 -16.85 -15.87 4.25
CA MET A 1 -18.02 -15.05 3.86
C MET A 1 -17.64 -13.59 4.09
N PHE A 2 -17.53 -12.77 3.05
CA PHE A 2 -17.38 -11.32 3.20
C PHE A 2 -18.64 -10.66 2.64
N GLY A 3 -19.53 -10.26 3.56
CA GLY A 3 -20.70 -9.44 3.27
C GLY A 3 -20.51 -8.10 3.96
N GLY A 4 -20.38 -7.03 3.18
CA GLY A 4 -20.22 -5.68 3.68
C GLY A 4 -19.93 -4.71 2.54
N LEU A 5 -20.99 -4.36 1.80
CA LEU A 5 -20.97 -3.39 0.71
C LEU A 5 -20.37 -2.06 1.20
N LYS A 6 -19.12 -1.74 0.81
CA LYS A 6 -18.51 -0.42 1.05
C LYS A 6 -19.09 0.59 0.06
N LYS A 7 -19.94 1.51 0.53
CA LYS A 7 -20.24 2.73 -0.21
C LYS A 7 -19.03 3.66 -0.11
N MET A 8 -18.27 3.77 -1.19
CA MET A 8 -17.25 4.80 -1.35
C MET A 8 -17.95 6.12 -1.70
N LEU A 9 -18.18 6.97 -0.71
CA LEU A 9 -18.36 8.41 -0.95
C LEU A 9 -16.96 9.03 -0.96
N PHE A 10 -16.66 9.82 -2.01
CA PHE A 10 -15.39 10.56 -2.12
C PHE A 10 -15.08 11.28 -0.80
N GLY A 11 -13.96 10.94 -0.17
CA GLY A 11 -13.50 11.60 1.06
C GLY A 11 -14.02 11.03 2.38
N ILE A 12 -14.70 9.87 2.41
CA ILE A 12 -15.15 9.23 3.65
C ILE A 12 -14.69 7.77 3.71
N LEU A 13 -13.93 7.42 4.74
CA LEU A 13 -13.65 6.05 5.14
C LEU A 13 -14.67 5.61 6.20
N GLU A 14 -15.57 4.72 5.82
CA GLU A 14 -16.34 3.92 6.77
C GLU A 14 -15.81 2.50 6.74
N MET A 15 -15.26 2.04 7.87
CA MET A 15 -14.73 0.68 7.96
C MET A 15 -15.14 -0.01 9.25
N GLN A 16 -15.40 -1.30 9.13
CA GLN A 16 -15.48 -2.23 10.24
C GLN A 16 -14.11 -2.91 10.36
N VAL A 17 -13.41 -2.66 11.45
CA VAL A 17 -12.09 -3.22 11.74
C VAL A 17 -12.29 -4.41 12.68
N SER A 18 -11.87 -5.61 12.25
CA SER A 18 -11.87 -6.80 13.09
C SER A 18 -10.55 -6.91 13.85
N GLY A 19 -10.56 -7.52 15.03
CA GLY A 19 -9.36 -7.94 15.73
C GLY A 19 -8.53 -8.92 14.91
N ASP A 20 -9.17 -9.71 14.03
CA ASP A 20 -8.51 -10.65 13.12
C ASP A 20 -7.96 -9.99 11.83
N THR A 21 -8.17 -8.69 11.63
CA THR A 21 -7.61 -7.95 10.49
C THR A 21 -6.10 -7.85 10.66
N LEU A 22 -5.34 -8.02 9.59
CA LEU A 22 -3.89 -7.79 9.63
C LEU A 22 -3.59 -6.30 9.67
N VAL A 23 -2.51 -5.92 10.38
CA VAL A 23 -2.03 -4.53 10.38
C VAL A 23 -1.79 -4.00 8.96
N SER A 24 -1.21 -4.83 8.09
CA SER A 24 -1.00 -4.48 6.67
C SER A 24 -2.30 -4.18 5.92
N GLU A 25 -3.37 -4.93 6.17
CA GLU A 25 -4.68 -4.70 5.55
C GLU A 25 -5.29 -3.37 6.01
N PHE A 26 -5.19 -3.06 7.30
CA PHE A 26 -5.67 -1.80 7.86
C PHE A 26 -4.91 -0.59 7.28
N GLU A 27 -3.57 -0.65 7.26
CA GLU A 27 -2.74 0.42 6.68
C GLU A 27 -3.02 0.61 5.18
N ASN A 28 -3.20 -0.48 4.43
CA ASN A 28 -3.52 -0.44 3.00
C ASN A 28 -4.90 0.15 2.73
N GLU A 29 -5.88 -0.16 3.57
CA GLU A 29 -7.24 0.38 3.41
C GLU A 29 -7.27 1.89 3.67
N PHE A 30 -6.55 2.37 4.69
CA PHE A 30 -6.41 3.80 4.95
C PHE A 30 -5.75 4.51 3.76
N LEU A 31 -4.63 3.95 3.25
CA LEU A 31 -3.95 4.44 2.06
C LEU A 31 -4.88 4.46 0.84
N ARG A 32 -5.68 3.41 0.64
CA ARG A 32 -6.60 3.31 -0.50
C ARG A 32 -7.67 4.42 -0.50
N VAL A 33 -8.18 4.80 0.67
CA VAL A 33 -9.26 5.78 0.77
C VAL A 33 -8.74 7.22 0.78
N PHE A 34 -7.67 7.48 1.52
CA PHE A 34 -7.16 8.84 1.71
C PHE A 34 -5.94 9.18 0.86
N ASP A 35 -5.34 8.20 0.18
CA ASP A 35 -4.08 8.36 -0.56
C ASP A 35 -2.91 8.82 0.35
N ILE A 36 -2.98 8.43 1.62
CA ILE A 36 -2.02 8.81 2.66
C ILE A 36 -1.60 7.57 3.45
N PRO A 37 -0.28 7.32 3.61
CA PRO A 37 0.18 6.19 4.38
C PRO A 37 0.07 6.47 5.88
N ILE A 38 -0.23 5.42 6.63
CA ILE A 38 -0.18 5.45 8.09
C ILE A 38 0.83 4.43 8.60
N ARG A 39 1.26 4.63 9.84
CA ARG A 39 2.08 3.69 10.58
C ARG A 39 1.37 3.24 11.84
N VAL A 40 1.21 1.94 12.00
CA VAL A 40 0.69 1.32 13.22
C VAL A 40 1.84 0.97 14.17
N TYR A 41 1.62 1.18 15.47
CA TYR A 41 2.58 0.94 16.54
C TYR A 41 2.17 -0.24 17.43
N ASN A 42 3.17 -0.95 17.95
CA ASN A 42 2.96 -1.92 19.01
C ASN A 42 2.59 -1.23 20.32
N LEU A 43 1.86 -1.95 21.16
CA LEU A 43 1.71 -1.56 22.55
C LEU A 43 3.06 -1.68 23.28
N SER A 44 3.22 -0.88 24.33
CA SER A 44 4.31 -1.05 25.29
C SER A 44 4.16 -2.38 26.05
N LYS A 45 5.18 -2.75 26.83
CA LYS A 45 5.11 -3.93 27.73
C LYS A 45 3.95 -3.85 28.72
N GLU A 46 3.52 -2.65 29.09
CA GLU A 46 2.38 -2.38 29.98
C GLU A 46 1.04 -2.29 29.23
N ARG A 47 1.01 -2.73 27.96
CA ARG A 47 -0.14 -2.61 27.05
C ARG A 47 -0.65 -1.18 26.88
N LYS A 48 0.22 -0.18 26.96
CA LYS A 48 -0.13 1.22 26.67
C LYS A 48 0.19 1.56 25.22
N ILE A 49 -0.59 2.45 24.63
CA ILE A 49 -0.33 2.97 23.30
C ILE A 49 0.92 3.86 23.35
N GLN A 50 1.87 3.60 22.45
CA GLN A 50 3.10 4.38 22.34
C GLN A 50 3.38 4.72 20.87
N SER A 51 2.67 5.72 20.36
CA SER A 51 2.96 6.37 19.07
C SER A 51 3.95 7.52 19.29
N GLY A 52 5.06 7.54 18.56
CA GLY A 52 6.09 8.60 18.65
C GLY A 52 7.45 8.11 19.16
N ALA A 53 8.20 8.99 19.85
CA ALA A 53 9.56 8.68 20.31
C ALA A 53 9.59 7.44 21.22
N GLY A 54 10.40 6.45 20.83
CA GLY A 54 10.49 5.16 21.54
C GLY A 54 9.41 4.14 21.17
N GLY A 55 8.39 4.53 20.40
CA GLY A 55 7.37 3.63 19.87
C GLY A 55 7.96 2.66 18.83
N ARG A 56 7.64 1.38 18.94
CA ARG A 56 8.07 0.37 17.95
C ARG A 56 6.96 0.12 16.96
N ARG A 57 7.28 0.17 15.66
CA ARG A 57 6.33 -0.16 14.60
C ARG A 57 5.82 -1.60 14.77
N ALA A 58 4.52 -1.78 14.57
CA ALA A 58 3.91 -3.10 14.51
C ALA A 58 4.41 -3.92 13.32
N SER A 59 4.46 -5.24 13.48
CA SER A 59 4.68 -6.13 12.34
C SER A 59 3.50 -6.03 11.38
N LYS A 60 3.78 -6.09 10.07
CA LYS A 60 2.76 -6.09 9.02
C LYS A 60 1.83 -7.31 9.08
N ASP A 61 2.34 -8.39 9.66
CA ASP A 61 1.66 -9.68 9.80
C ASP A 61 1.00 -9.85 11.18
N ALA A 62 1.12 -8.83 12.06
CA ALA A 62 0.41 -8.83 13.34
C ALA A 62 -1.09 -8.60 13.13
N LEU A 63 -1.91 -9.16 14.01
CA LEU A 63 -3.34 -8.90 14.03
C LEU A 63 -3.62 -7.57 14.73
N ILE A 64 -4.72 -6.91 14.36
CA ILE A 64 -5.19 -5.70 15.04
C ILE A 64 -5.40 -5.96 16.53
N SER A 65 -5.86 -7.16 16.93
CA SER A 65 -5.99 -7.54 18.33
C SER A 65 -4.68 -7.55 19.11
N ASP A 66 -3.54 -7.75 18.44
CA ASP A 66 -2.22 -7.81 19.09
C ASP A 66 -1.70 -6.41 19.43
N VAL A 67 -2.15 -5.41 18.67
CA VAL A 67 -1.71 -4.01 18.78
C VAL A 67 -2.79 -3.09 19.36
N SER A 68 -3.94 -3.66 19.73
CA SER A 68 -5.09 -2.94 20.28
C SER A 68 -5.23 -3.12 21.79
N THR A 69 -5.61 -2.05 22.48
CA THR A 69 -6.03 -2.08 23.89
C THR A 69 -7.51 -2.38 24.08
N ILE A 70 -8.31 -2.38 23.01
CA ILE A 70 -9.79 -2.40 23.08
C ILE A 70 -10.41 -3.53 22.24
N ILE A 71 -9.84 -3.84 21.08
CA ILE A 71 -10.38 -4.82 20.15
C ILE A 71 -9.73 -6.18 20.42
N GLU A 72 -10.56 -7.14 20.83
CA GLU A 72 -10.16 -8.53 21.01
C GLU A 72 -10.28 -9.34 19.71
N LYS A 73 -9.62 -10.48 19.66
CA LYS A 73 -9.72 -11.45 18.56
C LYS A 73 -11.18 -11.89 18.35
N GLY A 74 -11.64 -11.98 17.10
CA GLY A 74 -13.05 -12.31 16.80
C GLY A 74 -14.07 -11.19 17.07
N LYS A 75 -13.64 -10.03 17.60
CA LYS A 75 -14.48 -8.85 17.78
C LYS A 75 -14.20 -7.81 16.71
N SER A 76 -15.16 -6.94 16.44
CA SER A 76 -14.97 -5.85 15.48
C SER A 76 -15.57 -4.55 15.99
N LYS A 77 -15.00 -3.43 15.55
CA LYS A 77 -15.52 -2.09 15.79
C LYS A 77 -15.63 -1.31 14.50
N LYS A 78 -16.61 -0.43 14.43
CA LYS A 78 -16.79 0.49 13.32
C LYS A 78 -16.11 1.81 13.62
N ILE A 79 -15.45 2.38 12.62
CA ILE A 79 -14.89 3.73 12.66
C ILE A 79 -15.29 4.46 11.37
N SER A 80 -15.58 5.76 11.50
CA SER A 80 -15.80 6.66 10.38
C SER A 80 -14.81 7.82 10.46
N ILE A 81 -14.10 8.04 9.36
CA ILE A 81 -13.08 9.07 9.21
C ILE A 81 -13.42 9.84 7.93
N LYS A 82 -13.42 11.16 7.97
CA LYS A 82 -13.59 12.02 6.79
C LYS A 82 -12.26 12.68 6.42
N ASP A 83 -12.05 12.94 5.14
CA ASP A 83 -10.84 13.58 4.64
C ASP A 83 -10.71 15.05 5.10
N THR A 84 -11.82 15.67 5.48
CA THR A 84 -11.88 17.01 6.08
C THR A 84 -11.45 17.04 7.55
N GLU A 85 -11.21 15.89 8.19
CA GLU A 85 -10.77 15.85 9.59
C GLU A 85 -9.26 16.11 9.69
N LYS A 86 -8.85 16.76 10.77
CA LYS A 86 -7.44 17.02 11.07
C LYS A 86 -6.72 15.73 11.44
N VAL A 87 -5.46 15.61 11.02
CA VAL A 87 -4.57 14.49 11.33
C VAL A 87 -4.61 14.13 12.81
N GLY A 88 -4.40 15.11 13.70
CA GLY A 88 -4.38 14.85 15.14
C GLY A 88 -5.72 14.35 15.69
N ASP A 89 -6.84 14.76 15.10
CA ASP A 89 -8.17 14.29 15.50
C ASP A 89 -8.42 12.86 15.01
N VAL A 90 -7.94 12.53 13.81
CA VAL A 90 -8.01 11.18 13.26
C VAL A 90 -7.17 10.19 14.07
N GLU A 91 -5.93 10.54 14.43
CA GLU A 91 -5.08 9.69 15.28
C GLU A 91 -5.74 9.40 16.62
N LYS A 92 -6.27 10.44 17.29
CA LYS A 92 -7.03 10.30 18.54
C LYS A 92 -8.30 9.47 18.37
N LYS A 93 -8.99 9.60 17.25
CA LYS A 93 -10.20 8.82 16.97
C LYS A 93 -9.88 7.34 16.79
N VAL A 94 -8.81 7.02 16.06
CA VAL A 94 -8.32 5.65 15.89
C VAL A 94 -7.91 5.06 17.25
N GLU A 95 -7.18 5.81 18.05
CA GLU A 95 -6.79 5.40 19.40
C GLU A 95 -8.01 5.15 20.31
N SER A 96 -8.93 6.10 20.42
CA SER A 96 -10.09 5.98 21.31
C SER A 96 -11.11 4.94 20.85
N THR A 97 -11.29 4.77 19.54
CA THR A 97 -12.31 3.86 18.98
C THR A 97 -11.79 2.44 18.86
N LEU A 98 -10.55 2.30 18.36
CA LEU A 98 -9.96 1.00 18.04
C LEU A 98 -8.89 0.56 19.04
N GLY A 99 -8.41 1.44 19.93
CA GLY A 99 -7.36 1.11 20.90
C GLY A 99 -5.96 0.99 20.28
N ILE A 100 -5.73 1.58 19.11
CA ILE A 100 -4.51 1.41 18.32
C ILE A 100 -3.75 2.73 18.23
N GLY A 101 -2.44 2.68 18.49
CA GLY A 101 -1.54 3.80 18.21
C GLY A 101 -1.21 3.88 16.72
N VAL A 102 -1.58 5.00 16.09
CA VAL A 102 -1.22 5.29 14.71
C VAL A 102 -0.49 6.62 14.60
N GLN A 103 0.35 6.75 13.57
CA GLN A 103 0.79 8.05 13.09
C GLN A 103 0.52 8.17 11.60
N ILE A 104 -0.06 9.29 11.20
CA ILE A 104 -0.30 9.63 9.81
C ILE A 104 0.97 10.25 9.25
N LEU A 105 1.39 9.77 8.09
CA LEU A 105 2.56 10.28 7.40
C LEU A 105 2.12 11.39 6.43
N CYS A 106 3.05 12.26 6.06
CA CYS A 106 2.91 13.08 4.86
C CYS A 106 2.59 12.17 3.68
N SER A 107 1.97 12.71 2.63
CA SER A 107 1.69 11.96 1.40
C SER A 107 2.93 11.15 1.02
N ASP A 108 4.10 11.79 0.90
CA ASP A 108 5.41 11.21 0.58
C ASP A 108 5.96 10.05 1.42
N GLY A 109 5.32 9.76 2.55
CA GLY A 109 5.73 8.69 3.47
C GLY A 109 7.07 8.92 4.17
N LYS A 110 7.74 10.07 3.97
CA LYS A 110 9.06 10.38 4.51
C LYS A 110 8.98 11.08 5.87
N GLY A 111 7.92 11.85 6.10
CA GLY A 111 7.68 12.58 7.35
C GLY A 111 6.34 12.27 7.99
N PHE A 112 6.15 12.75 9.23
CA PHE A 112 4.83 12.76 9.87
C PHE A 112 4.03 13.95 9.36
N ALA A 113 2.74 13.72 9.11
CA ALA A 113 1.84 14.78 8.74
C ALA A 113 1.66 15.77 9.89
N ASP A 114 1.44 17.04 9.56
CA ASP A 114 1.13 18.07 10.56
C ASP A 114 -0.26 17.80 11.15
N ASN A 115 -0.31 17.65 12.47
CA ASN A 115 -1.53 17.38 13.23
C ASN A 115 -2.65 18.41 13.01
N ASN A 116 -2.30 19.64 12.59
CA ASN A 116 -3.27 20.71 12.34
C ASN A 116 -3.86 20.70 10.93
N LYS A 117 -3.27 19.95 10.00
CA LYS A 117 -3.76 19.81 8.62
C LYS A 117 -4.80 18.71 8.52
N THR A 118 -5.73 18.88 7.60
CA THR A 118 -6.71 17.86 7.24
C THR A 118 -6.09 16.77 6.37
N LEU A 119 -6.66 15.57 6.36
CA LEU A 119 -6.21 14.52 5.43
C LEU A 119 -6.27 15.00 3.98
N LYS A 120 -7.28 15.77 3.60
CA LYS A 120 -7.39 16.37 2.27
C LYS A 120 -6.20 17.28 1.98
N GLU A 121 -5.82 18.17 2.90
CA GLU A 121 -4.65 19.04 2.73
C GLU A 121 -3.35 18.24 2.67
N ILE A 122 -3.19 17.18 3.46
CA ILE A 122 -2.01 16.30 3.40
C ILE A 122 -1.91 15.59 2.05
N LYS A 123 -3.04 15.16 1.49
CA LYS A 123 -3.11 14.56 0.15
C LYS A 123 -2.79 15.59 -0.94
N ASP A 124 -3.36 16.79 -0.82
CA ASP A 124 -3.18 17.87 -1.80
C ASP A 124 -1.78 18.49 -1.74
N ILE A 125 -1.06 18.30 -0.63
CA ILE A 125 0.41 18.40 -0.60
C ILE A 125 0.95 17.21 -1.40
N LYS A 126 0.82 17.31 -2.72
CA LYS A 126 1.47 16.39 -3.64
C LYS A 126 2.96 16.57 -3.45
N SER A 127 3.60 15.57 -2.89
CA SER A 127 4.99 15.35 -3.25
C SER A 127 4.99 14.93 -4.71
N ASP A 128 5.72 15.64 -5.56
CA ASP A 128 5.99 15.22 -6.95
C ASP A 128 6.56 13.79 -7.04
N ASP A 129 6.96 13.25 -5.89
CA ASP A 129 7.43 11.89 -5.75
C ASP A 129 6.33 10.86 -5.73
N LEU A 130 5.15 11.12 -5.18
CA LEU A 130 4.16 10.06 -5.06
C LEU A 130 3.21 9.99 -6.22
N ILE A 131 3.02 8.78 -6.70
CA ILE A 131 2.18 8.47 -7.84
C ILE A 131 1.30 7.30 -7.50
N SER A 132 -0.01 7.54 -7.51
CA SER A 132 -1.01 6.52 -7.27
C SER A 132 -1.44 5.90 -8.59
N LEU A 133 -1.47 4.56 -8.64
CA LEU A 133 -1.94 3.83 -9.80
C LEU A 133 -3.46 3.77 -9.78
N ASP A 134 -4.07 4.23 -10.85
CA ASP A 134 -5.51 4.20 -11.08
C ASP A 134 -5.98 2.80 -11.53
N VAL A 135 -5.58 1.77 -10.77
CA VAL A 135 -5.95 0.38 -10.97
C VAL A 135 -5.86 -0.35 -9.63
N ALA A 136 -6.85 -1.19 -9.35
CA ALA A 136 -6.76 -2.11 -8.22
C ALA A 136 -5.85 -3.29 -8.59
N VAL A 137 -5.01 -3.73 -7.65
CA VAL A 137 -4.24 -4.98 -7.82
C VAL A 137 -4.94 -6.11 -7.10
N ASN A 138 -5.70 -6.86 -7.89
CA ASN A 138 -6.48 -7.99 -7.42
C ASN A 138 -6.42 -9.16 -8.42
N SER A 139 -7.10 -10.26 -8.06
CA SER A 139 -7.09 -11.50 -8.81
C SER A 139 -7.78 -11.47 -10.18
N SER A 140 -8.56 -10.43 -10.46
CA SER A 140 -9.26 -10.20 -11.74
C SER A 140 -8.58 -9.15 -12.63
N THR A 141 -7.59 -8.43 -12.11
CA THR A 141 -6.84 -7.43 -12.88
C THR A 141 -5.94 -8.13 -13.89
N THR A 142 -5.97 -7.69 -15.15
CA THR A 142 -5.04 -8.17 -16.19
C THR A 142 -3.69 -7.46 -16.10
N VAL A 143 -2.64 -8.12 -16.59
CA VAL A 143 -1.32 -7.51 -16.74
C VAL A 143 -1.40 -6.23 -17.57
N ASN A 144 -2.20 -6.21 -18.65
CA ASN A 144 -2.41 -5.02 -19.50
C ASN A 144 -3.03 -3.84 -18.74
N ALA A 145 -4.06 -4.09 -17.91
CA ALA A 145 -4.68 -3.04 -17.12
C ALA A 145 -3.69 -2.44 -16.12
N PHE A 146 -2.92 -3.31 -15.44
CA PHE A 146 -1.87 -2.89 -14.52
C PHE A 146 -0.76 -2.09 -15.20
N THR A 147 -0.19 -2.60 -16.30
CA THR A 147 0.90 -1.93 -17.02
C THR A 147 0.45 -0.59 -17.60
N LYS A 148 -0.77 -0.50 -18.15
CA LYS A 148 -1.33 0.77 -18.63
C LYS A 148 -1.46 1.80 -17.52
N ALA A 149 -1.99 1.41 -16.36
CA ALA A 149 -2.12 2.30 -15.22
C ALA A 149 -0.75 2.76 -14.71
N PHE A 150 0.22 1.84 -14.60
CA PHE A 150 1.59 2.16 -14.23
C PHE A 150 2.23 3.15 -15.20
N ASN A 151 2.19 2.87 -16.50
CA ASN A 151 2.82 3.70 -17.53
C ASN A 151 2.16 5.09 -17.63
N LYS A 152 0.83 5.15 -17.45
CA LYS A 152 0.08 6.42 -17.41
C LYS A 152 0.51 7.27 -16.22
N ALA A 153 0.68 6.64 -15.05
CA ALA A 153 0.99 7.32 -13.82
C ALA A 153 2.49 7.75 -13.79
N CYS A 154 3.40 6.85 -14.16
CA CYS A 154 4.85 7.05 -14.18
C CYS A 154 5.37 7.48 -15.56
N LYS A 155 4.92 8.64 -16.08
CA LYS A 155 5.33 9.18 -17.40
C LYS A 155 6.83 9.02 -17.68
N GLY A 156 7.19 8.43 -18.82
CA GLY A 156 8.59 8.19 -19.22
C GLY A 156 9.14 6.82 -18.78
N VAL A 157 8.45 6.16 -17.86
CA VAL A 157 8.78 4.83 -17.35
C VAL A 157 7.71 3.85 -17.77
N SER A 158 8.11 2.60 -18.03
CA SER A 158 7.19 1.51 -18.27
C SER A 158 7.49 0.33 -17.36
N VAL A 159 6.50 -0.54 -17.18
CA VAL A 159 6.65 -1.77 -16.39
C VAL A 159 6.32 -2.99 -17.22
N ARG A 160 7.03 -4.09 -16.95
CA ARG A 160 6.68 -5.44 -17.38
C ARG A 160 6.50 -6.32 -16.16
N VAL A 161 5.70 -7.36 -16.29
CA VAL A 161 5.43 -8.33 -15.22
C VAL A 161 6.06 -9.66 -15.61
N TRP A 162 6.87 -10.23 -14.72
CA TRP A 162 7.46 -11.56 -14.90
C TRP A 162 6.45 -12.65 -14.59
N CYS A 163 6.52 -13.76 -15.33
CA CYS A 163 5.92 -15.01 -14.87
C CYS A 163 6.72 -15.56 -13.68
N LEU A 164 6.01 -15.85 -12.59
CA LEU A 164 6.59 -16.35 -11.35
C LEU A 164 6.25 -17.82 -11.12
N THR A 165 7.10 -18.48 -10.35
CA THR A 165 6.76 -19.77 -9.74
C THR A 165 5.74 -19.57 -8.62
N LYS A 166 4.52 -20.11 -8.79
CA LYS A 166 3.40 -19.89 -7.85
C LYS A 166 3.74 -20.15 -6.38
N SER A 167 4.49 -21.23 -6.11
CA SER A 167 4.85 -21.66 -4.75
C SER A 167 5.95 -20.85 -4.08
N THR A 168 6.80 -20.13 -4.82
CA THR A 168 7.95 -19.42 -4.24
C THR A 168 8.02 -17.94 -4.57
N GLY A 169 7.16 -17.45 -5.47
CA GLY A 169 7.20 -16.06 -5.95
C GLY A 169 8.48 -15.70 -6.72
N LYS A 170 9.36 -16.67 -7.00
CA LYS A 170 10.60 -16.43 -7.73
C LYS A 170 10.32 -16.34 -9.23
N ILE A 171 11.01 -15.41 -9.88
CA ILE A 171 11.04 -15.29 -11.33
C ILE A 171 11.49 -16.63 -11.92
N MET A 172 10.72 -17.15 -12.88
CA MET A 172 11.09 -18.36 -13.59
C MET A 172 12.41 -18.10 -14.34
N THR A 173 13.37 -19.03 -14.29
CA THR A 173 14.68 -18.89 -14.96
C THR A 173 14.80 -19.83 -16.16
N GLY A 174 15.80 -19.59 -17.02
CA GLY A 174 16.07 -20.40 -18.22
C GLY A 174 14.98 -20.27 -19.28
N ALA A 175 14.69 -21.36 -20.00
CA ALA A 175 13.68 -21.39 -21.08
C ALA A 175 12.25 -21.03 -20.63
N ARG A 176 12.00 -20.98 -19.31
CA ARG A 176 10.70 -20.62 -18.74
C ARG A 176 10.66 -19.19 -18.20
N GLY A 177 11.79 -18.48 -18.18
CA GLY A 177 11.82 -17.07 -17.79
C GLY A 177 11.31 -16.17 -18.89
N HIS A 178 10.08 -15.69 -18.74
CA HIS A 178 9.45 -14.80 -19.71
C HIS A 178 8.52 -13.80 -19.01
N PHE A 179 8.25 -12.70 -19.70
CA PHE A 179 7.24 -11.74 -19.27
C PHE A 179 5.84 -12.30 -19.52
N ALA A 180 4.93 -11.97 -18.63
CA ALA A 180 3.53 -12.33 -18.73
C ALA A 180 2.88 -11.69 -19.96
N SER A 181 1.95 -12.41 -20.59
CA SER A 181 1.17 -11.86 -21.70
C SER A 181 0.20 -10.77 -21.18
N PRO A 182 -0.17 -9.78 -22.00
CA PRO A 182 -1.05 -8.69 -21.58
C PRO A 182 -2.41 -9.18 -21.02
N GLU A 183 -2.96 -10.25 -21.58
CA GLU A 183 -4.27 -10.81 -21.20
C GLU A 183 -4.22 -11.68 -19.93
N THR A 184 -3.02 -12.02 -19.45
CA THR A 184 -2.86 -12.84 -18.25
C THR A 184 -3.38 -12.09 -17.02
N LEU A 185 -4.11 -12.78 -16.15
CA LEU A 185 -4.55 -12.23 -14.87
C LEU A 185 -3.36 -12.16 -13.91
N LEU A 186 -3.28 -11.09 -13.12
CA LEU A 186 -2.16 -10.91 -12.20
C LEU A 186 -2.04 -12.08 -11.20
N LYS A 187 -3.15 -12.72 -10.78
CA LYS A 187 -3.15 -13.90 -9.90
C LYS A 187 -2.37 -15.09 -10.48
N ASP A 188 -2.28 -15.19 -11.79
CA ASP A 188 -1.65 -16.32 -12.46
C ASP A 188 -0.15 -16.13 -12.62
N VAL A 189 0.33 -14.91 -12.33
CA VAL A 189 1.75 -14.50 -12.39
C VAL A 189 2.23 -13.89 -11.08
N SER A 190 1.47 -14.09 -10.00
CA SER A 190 1.85 -13.71 -8.63
C SER A 190 2.20 -14.94 -7.80
N GLU A 191 2.89 -14.72 -6.68
CA GLU A 191 2.97 -15.73 -5.62
C GLU A 191 1.58 -16.06 -5.06
N ASP A 192 1.33 -17.35 -4.78
CA ASP A 192 0.02 -17.81 -4.30
C ASP A 192 -0.42 -17.04 -3.04
N ASN A 193 -1.71 -16.70 -2.99
CA ASN A 193 -2.37 -15.98 -1.89
C ASN A 193 -1.90 -14.53 -1.63
N LYS A 194 -0.89 -14.00 -2.34
CA LYS A 194 -0.40 -12.62 -2.12
C LYS A 194 -1.13 -11.54 -2.88
N ILE A 195 -1.87 -11.87 -3.94
CA ILE A 195 -2.58 -10.85 -4.72
C ILE A 195 -3.99 -10.54 -4.22
N ALA A 196 -4.42 -11.23 -3.16
CA ALA A 196 -5.76 -11.09 -2.66
C ALA A 196 -5.91 -9.74 -1.94
N GLN A 197 -6.52 -8.77 -2.66
CA GLN A 197 -7.17 -7.58 -2.12
C GLN A 197 -6.28 -6.36 -1.81
N HIS A 198 -5.33 -6.02 -2.70
CA HIS A 198 -4.64 -4.74 -2.59
C HIS A 198 -5.41 -3.61 -3.29
N GLY A 199 -5.55 -2.49 -2.57
CA GLY A 199 -6.20 -1.27 -3.04
C GLY A 199 -5.36 -0.50 -4.06
N VAL A 200 -5.42 0.83 -3.98
CA VAL A 200 -4.61 1.75 -4.79
C VAL A 200 -3.13 1.50 -4.49
N ILE A 201 -2.31 1.25 -5.51
CA ILE A 201 -0.85 1.21 -5.33
C ILE A 201 -0.33 2.64 -5.35
N VAL A 202 0.51 2.98 -4.38
CA VAL A 202 1.27 4.23 -4.39
C VAL A 202 2.75 3.92 -4.61
N ILE A 203 3.34 4.61 -5.58
CA ILE A 203 4.76 4.51 -5.94
C ILE A 203 5.45 5.77 -5.48
N ASN A 204 6.49 5.63 -4.67
CA ASN A 204 7.39 6.72 -4.36
C ASN A 204 8.49 6.81 -5.42
N THR A 205 8.44 7.85 -6.25
CA THR A 205 9.38 8.01 -7.35
C THR A 205 10.76 8.46 -6.90
N ALA A 206 10.94 8.87 -5.64
CA ALA A 206 12.26 9.04 -5.06
C ALA A 206 12.91 7.69 -4.66
N ASP A 207 12.15 6.60 -4.61
CA ASP A 207 12.72 5.28 -4.33
C ASP A 207 13.54 4.79 -5.52
N GLN A 208 14.61 4.06 -5.20
CA GLN A 208 15.41 3.34 -6.19
C GLN A 208 14.57 2.23 -6.83
N VAL A 209 14.84 1.92 -8.10
CA VAL A 209 14.15 0.88 -8.87
C VAL A 209 14.15 -0.46 -8.13
N LYS A 210 15.27 -0.86 -7.52
CA LYS A 210 15.35 -2.09 -6.71
C LYS A 210 14.41 -2.11 -5.51
N VAL A 211 14.18 -0.95 -4.87
CA VAL A 211 13.28 -0.81 -3.72
C VAL A 211 11.83 -0.94 -4.18
N VAL A 212 11.48 -0.35 -5.33
CA VAL A 212 10.16 -0.49 -5.94
C VAL A 212 9.91 -1.95 -6.32
N LYS A 213 10.84 -2.60 -7.05
CA LYS A 213 10.74 -4.03 -7.41
C LYS A 213 10.53 -4.92 -6.18
N LYS A 214 11.33 -4.72 -5.13
CA LYS A 214 11.23 -5.47 -3.87
C LYS A 214 9.89 -5.22 -3.15
N THR A 215 9.40 -3.99 -3.18
CA THR A 215 8.09 -3.65 -2.60
C THR A 215 6.98 -4.39 -3.32
N PHE A 216 6.99 -4.43 -4.66
CA PHE A 216 5.98 -5.17 -5.42
C PHE A 216 6.02 -6.68 -5.17
N ALA A 217 7.21 -7.26 -5.13
CA ALA A 217 7.37 -8.68 -4.82
C ALA A 217 6.89 -9.01 -3.40
N LYS A 218 7.25 -8.18 -2.42
CA LYS A 218 6.89 -8.43 -1.02
C LYS A 218 5.41 -8.19 -0.75
N MET A 219 4.87 -7.08 -1.24
CA MET A 219 3.52 -6.62 -0.91
C MET A 219 2.46 -7.28 -1.78
N TYR A 220 2.73 -7.48 -3.06
CA TYR A 220 1.72 -7.91 -4.04
C TYR A 220 2.03 -9.28 -4.63
N GLY A 221 3.16 -9.90 -4.24
CA GLY A 221 3.62 -11.14 -4.84
C GLY A 221 3.99 -10.99 -6.32
N LEU A 222 4.27 -9.78 -6.80
CA LEU A 222 4.53 -9.50 -8.21
C LEU A 222 6.01 -9.24 -8.49
N GLY A 223 6.58 -9.97 -9.43
CA GLY A 223 7.89 -9.67 -10.00
C GLY A 223 7.72 -8.68 -11.13
N ILE A 224 8.17 -7.45 -10.93
CA ILE A 224 8.09 -6.42 -11.96
C ILE A 224 9.48 -6.07 -12.49
N GLU A 225 9.54 -5.70 -13.76
CA GLU A 225 10.70 -5.11 -14.40
C GLU A 225 10.38 -3.69 -14.82
N ILE A 226 11.19 -2.74 -14.34
CA ILE A 226 11.08 -1.34 -14.74
C ILE A 226 11.92 -1.14 -15.99
N VAL A 227 11.29 -0.66 -17.05
CA VAL A 227 11.92 -0.43 -18.35
C VAL A 227 11.72 1.00 -18.81
N THR A 228 12.61 1.49 -19.67
CA THR A 228 12.44 2.79 -20.32
C THR A 228 11.20 2.76 -21.23
N ALA A 229 10.40 3.83 -21.24
CA ALA A 229 9.23 3.89 -22.13
C ALA A 229 9.62 3.88 -23.61
N ARG A 230 10.78 4.45 -23.94
CA ARG A 230 11.39 4.38 -25.28
C ARG A 230 12.39 3.23 -25.32
N GLY A 231 12.12 2.23 -26.14
CA GLY A 231 13.04 1.10 -26.38
C GLY A 231 12.88 -0.09 -25.44
N GLY A 232 12.17 0.06 -24.30
CA GLY A 232 11.85 -1.06 -23.41
C GLY A 232 13.08 -1.73 -22.80
N GLN A 233 14.16 -0.97 -22.61
CA GLN A 233 15.40 -1.44 -21.99
C GLN A 233 15.24 -1.47 -20.47
N SER A 234 15.79 -2.49 -19.82
CA SER A 234 15.86 -2.56 -18.37
C SER A 234 16.59 -1.34 -17.81
N VAL A 235 16.03 -0.81 -16.74
CA VAL A 235 16.56 0.36 -16.04
C VAL A 235 17.50 -0.10 -14.93
N ASP A 236 18.59 0.64 -14.72
CA ASP A 236 19.51 0.43 -13.62
C ASP A 236 18.78 0.48 -12.25
N ASP A 237 19.02 -0.55 -11.44
CA ASP A 237 18.38 -0.79 -10.16
C ASP A 237 18.72 0.27 -9.10
N ASP A 238 19.82 1.00 -9.27
CA ASP A 238 20.26 2.07 -8.37
C ASP A 238 19.70 3.46 -8.72
N LEU A 239 19.09 3.63 -9.90
CA LEU A 239 18.39 4.85 -10.27
C LEU A 239 17.05 4.96 -9.53
N THR A 240 16.63 6.20 -9.25
CA THR A 240 15.28 6.47 -8.75
C THR A 240 14.29 6.55 -9.89
N ILE A 241 13.03 6.17 -9.67
CA ILE A 241 11.99 6.29 -10.71
C ILE A 241 11.92 7.73 -11.25
N ARG A 242 12.10 8.74 -10.38
CA ARG A 242 12.12 10.16 -10.75
C ARG A 242 13.22 10.48 -11.76
N ASN A 243 14.42 9.93 -11.59
CA ASN A 243 15.53 10.15 -12.52
C ASN A 243 15.25 9.49 -13.88
N VAL A 244 14.66 8.30 -13.86
CA VAL A 244 14.30 7.55 -15.07
C VAL A 244 13.20 8.27 -15.85
N ARG A 245 12.24 8.90 -15.17
CA ARG A 245 11.18 9.71 -15.81
C ARG A 245 11.70 10.93 -16.57
N LYS A 246 12.90 11.42 -16.22
CA LYS A 246 13.51 12.64 -16.79
C LYS A 246 14.46 12.36 -17.96
N GLY A 247 14.93 11.12 -18.11
CA GLY A 247 15.77 10.67 -19.23
C GLY A 247 14.93 10.22 -20.42
#